data_AF-A0A0K8UVF1-F1
#
_entry.id   AF-A0A0K8UVF1-F1
#
_cell.length_a   1.000
_cell.length_b   1.000
_cell.length_c   1.000
_cell.angle_alpha   90.00
_cell.angle_beta   90.00
_cell.angle_gamma   90.00
#
_symmetry.space_group_name_H-M   'P 1'
#
loop_
_entity.id
_entity.type
_entity.pdbx_description
1 polymer ?
#
loop_
_entity_poly.entity_id
_entity_poly.type
_entity_poly.pdbx_seq_one_letter_code
_entity_poly.pdbx_strand_id
1 'polypeptide(L)'
;YDLLMRLTRIKQGNFPKIKKICDHKMQIRAVNGRFGGASHDSHVWNLSGERESLRTNYENGNRSERVLGDSGYPLEPWLLTQYRNGPERSDEIYFNQQFTKGRSLTERVFSVLKGRFRCLLCARELHYAPEKDVKILNVCCALHNICILYKVEVPINTNYT
;
A
#
# COMPACT_ATOMS: atom_id res chain seq x y z
N TYR A 1 -7.70 2.45 13.86
CA TYR A 1 -7.38 3.41 12.79
C TYR A 1 -6.71 2.64 11.69
N ASP A 2 -7.48 2.33 10.65
CA ASP A 2 -7.11 1.30 9.67
C ASP A 2 -5.91 1.74 8.83
N LEU A 3 -4.87 0.90 8.86
CA LEU A 3 -3.77 0.95 7.93
C LEU A 3 -4.20 0.11 6.71
N LEU A 4 -3.98 0.64 5.52
CA LEU A 4 -4.43 0.07 4.28
C LEU A 4 -3.21 -0.27 3.44
N MET A 5 -2.97 -1.56 3.23
CA MET A 5 -1.94 -2.06 2.34
C MET A 5 -2.59 -2.31 0.99
N ARG A 6 -2.04 -1.74 -0.08
CA ARG A 6 -2.39 -2.17 -1.44
C ARG A 6 -1.15 -2.33 -2.26
N LEU A 7 -1.17 -3.39 -3.04
CA LEU A 7 -0.20 -3.72 -4.06
C LEU A 7 -0.48 -2.92 -5.31
N THR A 8 0.37 -1.95 -5.64
CA THR A 8 0.40 -1.41 -6.99
C THR A 8 1.62 -1.94 -7.72
N ARG A 9 1.38 -2.88 -8.63
CA ARG A 9 2.31 -3.23 -9.71
C ARG A 9 2.53 -1.97 -10.54
N ILE A 10 3.71 -1.37 -10.47
CA ILE A 10 4.18 -0.53 -11.58
C ILE A 10 4.71 -1.55 -12.61
N LYS A 11 3.91 -1.84 -13.63
CA LYS A 11 4.40 -2.63 -14.78
C LYS A 11 5.37 -1.72 -15.53
N GLN A 12 6.64 -2.06 -15.47
CA GLN A 12 7.69 -1.28 -16.13
C GLN A 12 8.91 -2.20 -16.39
N GLY A 13 8.72 -3.42 -16.91
CA GLY A 13 9.83 -4.39 -16.95
C GLY A 13 10.21 -4.94 -15.55
N ASN A 14 11.50 -5.23 -15.32
CA ASN A 14 12.03 -6.05 -14.21
C ASN A 14 12.05 -5.34 -12.84
N PHE A 15 11.12 -4.43 -12.56
CA PHE A 15 11.06 -3.73 -11.27
C PHE A 15 10.75 -4.69 -10.10
N PRO A 16 11.36 -4.47 -8.93
CA PRO A 16 10.97 -5.17 -7.72
C PRO A 16 9.52 -4.84 -7.36
N LYS A 17 8.81 -5.80 -6.75
CA LYS A 17 7.44 -5.60 -6.27
C LYS A 17 7.47 -4.64 -5.09
N ILE A 18 7.09 -3.39 -5.29
CA ILE A 18 7.07 -2.41 -4.19
C ILE A 18 5.75 -2.46 -3.43
N LYS A 19 5.84 -2.73 -2.13
CA LYS A 19 4.73 -2.81 -1.18
C LYS A 19 4.66 -1.50 -0.40
N LYS A 20 3.45 -1.00 -0.15
CA LYS A 20 3.26 0.26 0.58
C LYS A 20 2.05 0.12 1.50
N ILE A 21 2.19 0.67 2.71
CA ILE A 21 1.11 0.79 3.69
C ILE A 21 0.78 2.27 3.80
N CYS A 22 -0.50 2.62 3.75
CA CYS A 22 -0.98 3.97 3.98
C CYS A 22 -2.05 3.99 5.08
N ASP A 23 -2.37 5.15 5.63
CA ASP A 23 -3.48 5.29 6.59
C ASP A 23 -4.68 6.02 5.97
N HIS A 24 -5.76 6.07 6.73
CA HIS A 24 -6.99 6.79 6.38
C HIS A 24 -6.79 8.29 6.06
N LYS A 25 -5.66 8.90 6.46
CA LYS A 25 -5.30 10.30 6.18
C LYS A 25 -4.47 10.44 4.91
N MET A 26 -4.37 9.38 4.10
CA MET A 26 -3.54 9.31 2.90
C MET A 26 -2.03 9.44 3.16
N GLN A 27 -1.57 9.24 4.41
CA GLN A 27 -0.14 9.24 4.72
C GLN A 27 0.44 7.85 4.45
N ILE A 28 1.62 7.80 3.86
CA ILE A 28 2.35 6.56 3.60
C ILE A 28 3.16 6.22 4.84
N ARG A 29 2.90 5.05 5.42
CA ARG A 29 3.45 4.59 6.70
C ARG A 29 4.60 3.62 6.55
N ALA A 30 4.62 2.87 5.47
CA ALA A 30 5.72 1.96 5.14
C ALA A 30 5.86 1.79 3.63
N VAL A 31 7.09 1.57 3.17
CA VAL A 31 7.45 1.27 1.78
C VAL A 31 8.50 0.18 1.79
N ASN A 32 8.21 -0.95 1.14
CA ASN A 32 9.11 -2.09 1.05
C ASN A 32 9.35 -2.45 -0.42
N GLY A 33 10.57 -2.19 -0.90
CA GLY A 33 11.02 -2.54 -2.25
C GLY A 33 12.13 -3.59 -2.28
N ARG A 34 12.31 -4.36 -1.19
CA ARG A 34 13.46 -5.25 -1.00
C ARG A 34 13.40 -6.56 -1.81
N PHE A 35 12.25 -6.90 -2.39
CA PHE A 35 12.02 -8.20 -3.01
C PHE A 35 11.77 -8.09 -4.51
N GLY A 36 12.40 -8.99 -5.28
CA GLY A 36 12.27 -9.06 -6.73
C GLY A 36 10.83 -9.32 -7.20
N GLY A 37 10.56 -9.03 -8.48
CA GLY A 37 9.22 -9.07 -9.07
C GLY A 37 8.50 -10.42 -9.00
N ALA A 38 9.23 -11.52 -8.82
CA ALA A 38 8.70 -12.89 -8.79
C ALA A 38 8.25 -13.38 -7.40
N SER A 39 8.61 -12.69 -6.31
CA SER A 39 8.31 -13.16 -4.96
C SER A 39 6.80 -13.14 -4.67
N HIS A 40 6.28 -14.17 -4.00
CA HIS A 40 4.89 -14.23 -3.57
C HIS A 40 4.60 -13.20 -2.48
N ASP A 41 3.39 -12.64 -2.45
CA ASP A 41 3.07 -11.51 -1.57
C ASP A 41 3.09 -11.91 -0.09
N SER A 42 2.65 -13.14 0.24
CA SER A 42 2.81 -13.70 1.58
C SER A 42 4.27 -13.92 1.97
N HIS A 43 5.14 -14.26 1.04
CA HIS A 43 6.57 -14.45 1.33
C HIS A 43 7.22 -13.10 1.69
N VAL A 44 6.93 -12.06 0.91
CA VAL A 44 7.37 -10.69 1.19
C VAL A 44 6.86 -10.23 2.56
N TRP A 45 5.60 -10.51 2.87
CA TRP A 45 5.00 -10.18 4.17
C TRP A 45 5.69 -10.85 5.35
N ASN A 46 5.92 -12.16 5.24
CA ASN A 46 6.48 -12.97 6.32
C ASN A 46 7.91 -12.53 6.68
N LEU A 47 8.64 -11.95 5.73
CA LEU A 47 9.99 -11.41 5.92
C LEU A 47 10.03 -9.90 6.15
N SER A 48 8.87 -9.25 6.27
CA SER A 48 8.78 -7.79 6.36
C SER A 48 8.95 -7.31 7.81
N GLY A 49 9.67 -6.20 8.00
CA GLY A 49 9.76 -5.55 9.32
C GLY A 49 8.42 -4.96 9.77
N GLU A 50 7.55 -4.65 8.81
CA GLU A 50 6.19 -4.19 9.05
C GLU A 50 5.35 -5.24 9.78
N ARG A 51 5.43 -6.51 9.37
CA ARG A 51 4.77 -7.62 10.06
C ARG A 51 5.27 -7.73 11.49
N GLU A 52 6.58 -7.68 11.71
CA GLU A 52 7.18 -7.81 13.04
C GLU A 52 6.77 -6.65 13.97
N SER A 53 6.75 -5.42 13.45
CA SER A 53 6.27 -4.26 14.19
C SER A 53 4.79 -4.39 14.59
N LEU A 54 3.93 -4.84 13.68
CA LEU A 54 2.51 -5.02 13.95
C LEU A 54 2.25 -6.16 14.94
N ARG A 55 3.01 -7.25 14.81
CA ARG A 55 3.01 -8.36 15.76
C ARG A 55 3.41 -7.89 17.16
N THR A 56 4.51 -7.16 17.27
CA THR A 56 5.00 -6.61 18.55
C THR A 56 3.95 -5.69 19.18
N ASN A 57 3.36 -4.79 18.40
CA ASN A 57 2.28 -3.91 18.89
C ASN A 57 1.08 -4.73 19.41
N TYR A 58 0.71 -5.79 18.68
CA TYR A 58 -0.34 -6.69 19.11
C TYR A 58 0.03 -7.47 20.39
N GLU A 59 1.23 -8.02 20.49
CA GLU A 59 1.68 -8.72 21.69
C GLU A 59 1.72 -7.78 22.92
N ASN A 60 2.04 -6.50 22.71
CA ASN A 60 2.00 -5.45 23.73
C ASN A 60 0.59 -4.92 24.07
N GLY A 61 -0.47 -5.54 23.54
CA GLY A 61 -1.85 -5.20 23.89
C GLY A 61 -2.53 -4.18 22.97
N ASN A 62 -1.84 -3.61 21.97
CA ASN A 62 -2.48 -2.72 21.00
C ASN A 62 -3.36 -3.53 20.04
N ARG A 63 -4.68 -3.39 20.14
CA ARG A 63 -5.67 -4.04 19.24
C ARG A 63 -6.26 -3.09 18.19
N SER A 64 -5.86 -1.82 18.23
CA SER A 64 -6.44 -0.72 17.46
C SER A 64 -5.81 -0.57 16.07
N GLU A 65 -4.64 -1.18 15.88
CA GLU A 65 -3.88 -1.19 14.64
C GLU A 65 -4.11 -2.50 13.89
N ARG A 66 -4.68 -2.38 12.69
CA ARG A 66 -4.84 -3.49 11.76
C ARG A 66 -4.53 -2.99 10.36
N VAL A 67 -3.95 -3.87 9.56
CA VAL A 67 -3.73 -3.66 8.13
C VAL A 67 -4.72 -4.46 7.31
N LEU A 68 -5.23 -3.89 6.23
CA LEU A 68 -5.96 -4.65 5.20
C LEU A 68 -4.99 -5.10 4.12
N GLY A 69 -4.96 -6.40 3.80
CA GLY A 69 -4.13 -6.99 2.75
C GLY A 69 -4.94 -7.71 1.68
N ASP A 70 -4.43 -7.71 0.44
CA ASP A 70 -5.04 -8.45 -0.66
C ASP A 70 -5.14 -9.97 -0.36
N SER A 71 -5.88 -10.70 -1.17
CA SER A 71 -6.00 -12.17 -1.08
C SER A 71 -4.66 -12.93 -1.27
N GLY A 72 -3.56 -12.27 -1.63
CA GLY A 72 -2.23 -12.90 -1.62
C GLY A 72 -1.65 -13.08 -0.21
N TYR A 73 -2.23 -12.44 0.79
CA TYR A 73 -1.68 -12.37 2.15
C TYR A 73 -2.27 -13.42 3.10
N PRO A 74 -1.53 -13.85 4.13
CA PRO A 74 -2.10 -14.65 5.21
C PRO A 74 -3.08 -13.81 6.05
N LEU A 75 -4.07 -14.47 6.63
CA LEU A 75 -4.92 -13.86 7.65
C LEU A 75 -4.21 -13.91 9.01
N GLU A 76 -4.02 -12.76 9.64
CA GLU A 76 -3.39 -12.64 10.97
C GLU A 76 -4.20 -11.67 11.86
N PRO A 77 -4.05 -11.68 13.19
CA PRO A 77 -4.80 -10.78 14.08
C PRO A 77 -4.61 -9.28 13.78
N TRP A 78 -3.47 -8.93 13.18
CA TRP A 78 -3.12 -7.59 12.74
C TRP A 78 -3.20 -7.40 11.21
N LEU A 79 -3.51 -8.44 10.42
CA LEU A 79 -3.64 -8.38 8.97
C LEU A 79 -4.92 -9.06 8.49
N LEU A 80 -5.88 -8.25 8.08
CA LEU A 80 -7.18 -8.71 7.60
C LEU A 80 -7.17 -8.87 6.08
N THR A 81 -7.81 -9.92 5.59
CA THR A 81 -8.01 -10.17 4.15
C THR A 81 -9.49 -10.35 3.84
N GLN A 82 -9.90 -10.06 2.60
CA GLN A 82 -11.30 -10.19 2.19
C GLN A 82 -11.79 -11.66 2.23
N TYR A 83 -13.09 -11.84 2.48
CA TYR A 83 -13.75 -13.14 2.27
C TYR A 83 -13.80 -13.46 0.77
N ARG A 84 -13.40 -14.69 0.37
CA ARG A 84 -13.17 -15.06 -1.04
C ARG A 84 -14.29 -15.86 -1.71
N ASN A 85 -15.11 -16.56 -0.93
CA ASN A 85 -16.03 -17.58 -1.45
C ASN A 85 -17.47 -17.07 -1.60
N GLY A 86 -17.66 -15.79 -1.96
CA GLY A 86 -18.98 -15.18 -2.03
C GLY A 86 -19.58 -15.03 -0.63
N PRO A 87 -19.37 -13.89 0.06
CA PRO A 87 -19.90 -13.73 1.40
C PRO A 87 -21.43 -13.91 1.38
N GLU A 88 -21.92 -14.96 2.05
CA GLU A 88 -23.35 -15.30 2.07
C GLU A 88 -24.06 -14.65 3.26
N ARG A 89 -23.29 -14.37 4.31
CA ARG A 89 -23.78 -13.73 5.53
C ARG A 89 -23.70 -12.22 5.43
N SER A 90 -24.68 -11.54 6.03
CA SER A 90 -24.80 -10.08 6.00
C SER A 90 -23.57 -9.36 6.60
N ASP A 91 -22.93 -9.94 7.60
CA ASP A 91 -21.71 -9.44 8.24
C ASP A 91 -20.48 -9.55 7.33
N GLU A 92 -20.31 -10.68 6.64
CA GLU A 92 -19.22 -10.88 5.67
C GLU A 92 -19.37 -9.95 4.46
N ILE A 93 -20.60 -9.75 3.98
CA ILE A 93 -20.91 -8.80 2.89
C ILE A 93 -20.53 -7.38 3.35
N TYR A 94 -21.00 -6.97 4.54
CA TYR A 94 -20.72 -5.66 5.10
C TYR A 94 -19.20 -5.44 5.28
N PHE A 95 -18.50 -6.45 5.79
CA PHE A 95 -17.05 -6.41 5.94
C PHE A 95 -16.35 -6.20 4.60
N ASN A 96 -16.68 -7.01 3.58
CA ASN A 96 -16.10 -6.87 2.23
C ASN A 96 -16.42 -5.50 1.59
N GLN A 97 -17.60 -4.92 1.87
CA GLN A 97 -17.92 -3.56 1.45
C GLN A 97 -16.98 -2.52 2.11
N GLN A 98 -16.75 -2.59 3.42
CA GLN A 98 -15.80 -1.69 4.08
C GLN A 98 -14.36 -1.93 3.59
N PHE A 99 -14.00 -3.19 3.38
CA PHE A 99 -12.71 -3.59 2.81
C PHE A 99 -12.47 -2.92 1.45
N THR A 100 -13.50 -2.92 0.60
CA THR A 100 -13.46 -2.28 -0.73
C THR A 100 -13.24 -0.77 -0.62
N LYS A 101 -13.88 -0.08 0.32
CA LYS A 101 -13.63 1.36 0.57
C LYS A 101 -12.18 1.61 0.96
N GLY A 102 -11.64 0.77 1.83
CA GLY A 102 -10.24 0.80 2.21
C GLY A 102 -9.32 0.67 1.00
N ARG A 103 -9.60 -0.31 0.13
CA ARG A 103 -8.86 -0.50 -1.13
C ARG A 103 -8.93 0.76 -2.00
N SER A 104 -10.13 1.30 -2.23
CA SER A 104 -10.37 2.54 -2.99
C SER A 104 -9.53 3.70 -2.48
N LEU A 105 -9.41 3.87 -1.16
CA LEU A 105 -8.55 4.89 -0.57
C LEU A 105 -7.09 4.69 -0.96
N THR A 106 -6.57 3.46 -0.84
CA THR A 106 -5.18 3.22 -1.22
C THR A 106 -4.93 3.44 -2.71
N GLU A 107 -5.90 3.12 -3.56
CA GLU A 107 -5.81 3.46 -4.99
C GLU A 107 -5.68 4.97 -5.19
N ARG A 108 -6.52 5.74 -4.49
CA ARG A 108 -6.45 7.20 -4.49
C ARG A 108 -5.10 7.72 -4.02
N VAL A 109 -4.55 7.21 -2.92
CA VAL A 109 -3.22 7.60 -2.41
C VAL A 109 -2.15 7.44 -3.50
N PHE A 110 -2.15 6.32 -4.21
CA PHE A 110 -1.17 6.09 -5.27
C PHE A 110 -1.41 6.94 -6.51
N SER A 111 -2.66 7.19 -6.89
CA SER A 111 -2.98 8.09 -7.99
C SER A 111 -2.53 9.52 -7.68
N VAL A 112 -2.67 9.98 -6.43
CA VAL A 112 -2.17 11.28 -5.98
C VAL A 112 -0.64 11.31 -5.98
N LEU A 113 0.01 10.27 -5.44
CA LEU A 113 1.47 10.17 -5.42
C LEU A 113 2.07 10.26 -6.83
N LYS A 114 1.50 9.52 -7.79
CA LYS A 114 1.92 9.56 -9.20
C LYS A 114 1.61 10.90 -9.88
N GLY A 115 0.48 11.52 -9.53
CA GLY A 115 0.12 12.86 -10.01
C GLY A 115 1.11 13.93 -9.52
N ARG A 116 1.54 13.86 -8.25
CA ARG A 116 2.55 14.76 -7.66
C ARG A 116 3.92 14.54 -8.29
N PHE A 117 4.33 13.28 -8.38
CA PHE A 117 5.66 12.89 -8.85
C PHE A 117 5.53 12.11 -10.16
N ARG A 118 5.46 12.86 -11.27
CA ARG A 118 5.29 12.29 -12.61
C ARG A 118 6.41 11.34 -13.04
N CYS A 119 7.57 11.36 -12.37
CA CYS A 119 8.64 10.37 -12.55
C CYS A 119 8.25 8.95 -12.12
N LEU A 120 7.13 8.78 -11.39
CA LEU A 120 6.59 7.47 -11.00
C LEU A 120 5.54 6.94 -11.99
N LEU A 121 5.27 7.65 -13.09
CA LEU A 121 4.32 7.23 -14.11
C LEU A 121 4.95 6.20 -15.05
N CYS A 122 4.15 5.21 -15.47
CA CYS A 122 4.58 4.20 -16.44
C CYS A 122 5.09 4.81 -17.75
N ALA A 123 4.54 5.95 -18.19
CA ALA A 123 4.97 6.63 -19.42
C ALA A 123 6.30 7.38 -19.30
N ARG A 124 6.87 7.51 -18.10
CA ARG A 124 8.13 8.20 -17.82
C ARG A 124 9.01 7.28 -16.98
N GLU A 125 9.40 6.15 -17.59
CA GLU A 125 10.15 5.12 -16.89
C GLU A 125 11.45 5.66 -16.28
N LEU A 126 11.69 5.29 -15.03
CA LEU A 126 12.99 5.51 -14.41
C LEU A 126 13.95 4.47 -15.00
N HIS A 127 14.87 4.92 -15.84
CA HIS A 127 15.90 4.07 -16.42
C HIS A 127 17.09 3.94 -15.46
N TYR A 128 16.83 3.56 -14.20
CA TYR A 128 17.87 3.33 -13.20
C TYR A 128 17.91 1.88 -12.73
N ALA A 129 18.95 1.56 -11.97
CA ALA A 129 19.02 0.28 -11.27
C ALA A 129 17.91 0.21 -10.19
N PRO A 130 17.34 -0.98 -9.91
CA PRO A 130 16.26 -1.17 -8.94
C PRO A 130 16.50 -0.51 -7.58
N GLU A 131 17.74 -0.52 -7.09
CA GLU A 131 18.12 0.07 -5.81
C GLU A 131 17.95 1.59 -5.81
N LYS A 132 18.24 2.24 -6.95
CA LYS A 132 18.08 3.68 -7.12
C LYS A 132 16.61 4.05 -7.28
N ASP A 133 15.81 3.23 -7.95
CA ASP A 133 14.36 3.45 -8.06
C ASP A 133 13.65 3.36 -6.71
N VAL A 134 14.03 2.39 -5.87
CA VAL A 134 13.50 2.29 -4.50
C VAL A 134 13.86 3.55 -3.69
N LYS A 135 15.07 4.09 -3.85
CA LYS A 135 15.46 5.36 -3.20
C LYS A 135 14.62 6.54 -3.68
N ILE A 136 14.45 6.69 -5.00
CA ILE A 136 13.63 7.75 -5.59
C ILE A 136 12.19 7.66 -5.08
N LEU A 137 11.63 6.45 -5.05
CA LEU A 137 10.29 6.23 -4.54
C LEU A 137 10.18 6.59 -3.06
N ASN A 138 11.14 6.20 -2.22
CA ASN A 138 11.14 6.54 -0.79
C ASN A 138 11.13 8.06 -0.59
N VAL A 139 11.92 8.80 -1.36
CA VAL A 139 11.91 10.27 -1.35
C VAL A 139 10.54 10.81 -1.76
N CYS A 140 9.94 10.29 -2.84
CA CYS A 140 8.61 10.71 -3.27
C CYS A 140 7.54 10.45 -2.18
N CYS A 141 7.62 9.31 -1.49
CA CYS A 141 6.70 8.99 -0.39
C CYS A 141 6.89 9.93 0.81
N ALA A 142 8.13 10.27 1.17
CA ALA A 142 8.42 11.23 2.22
C ALA A 142 7.91 12.63 1.86
N LEU A 143 8.19 13.11 0.64
CA LEU A 143 7.71 14.39 0.14
C LEU A 143 6.17 14.44 0.05
N HIS A 144 5.52 13.35 -0.35
CA HIS A 144 4.06 13.24 -0.31
C HIS A 144 3.52 13.45 1.11
N ASN A 145 4.11 12.81 2.11
CA ASN A 145 3.69 13.00 3.50
C ASN A 145 3.89 14.43 3.98
N ILE A 146 4.98 15.10 3.56
CA ILE A 146 5.20 16.53 3.81
C ILE A 146 4.10 17.36 3.15
N CYS A 147 3.75 17.09 1.89
CA CYS A 147 2.64 17.76 1.22
C CYS A 147 1.31 17.58 1.98
N ILE A 148 1.02 16.38 2.50
CA ILE A 148 -0.17 16.14 3.32
C ILE A 148 -0.12 16.96 4.62
N LEU A 149 1.03 17.00 5.30
CA LEU A 149 1.22 17.76 6.54
C LEU A 149 0.96 19.26 6.34
N TYR A 150 1.51 19.83 5.27
CA TYR A 150 1.33 21.25 4.91
C TYR A 150 0.05 21.53 4.10
N LYS A 151 -0.84 20.54 3.95
CA LYS A 151 -2.10 20.66 3.21
C LYS A 151 -1.93 21.20 1.79
N VAL A 152 -0.82 20.85 1.13
CA VAL A 152 -0.56 21.21 -0.27
C VAL A 152 -1.64 20.59 -1.14
N GLU A 153 -2.20 21.38 -2.06
CA GLU A 153 -3.26 20.95 -2.95
C GLU A 153 -2.94 19.63 -3.66
N VAL A 154 -3.97 18.79 -3.79
CA VAL A 154 -3.87 17.52 -4.49
C VAL A 154 -3.87 17.81 -6.00
N PRO A 155 -2.89 17.30 -6.76
CA PRO A 155 -2.88 17.49 -8.20
C PRO A 155 -4.17 16.97 -8.83
N ILE A 156 -4.79 17.77 -9.68
CA ILE A 156 -5.93 17.34 -10.50
C ILE A 156 -5.38 16.33 -11.51
N ASN A 157 -5.72 15.05 -11.37
CA ASN A 157 -5.42 14.06 -12.39
C ASN A 157 -6.39 14.27 -13.56
N THR A 158 -5.97 14.99 -14.59
CA THR A 158 -6.75 15.25 -15.82
C THR A 158 -6.88 14.04 -16.75
N ASN A 159 -6.56 12.82 -16.32
CA ASN A 159 -6.51 11.62 -17.17
C ASN A 159 -7.42 10.49 -16.67
N TYR A 160 -8.69 10.82 -16.43
CA TYR A 160 -9.79 9.85 -16.34
C TYR A 160 -11.03 10.43 -17.04
N THR A 161 -10.94 10.64 -18.35
CA THR A 161 -12.07 10.60 -19.28
C THR A 161 -11.90 9.38 -20.16
#